data_AF-A0A956IAA6-F1
#
_entry.id   AF-A0A956IAA6-F1
#
_cell.length_a   1.000
_cell.length_b   1.000
_cell.length_c   1.000
_cell.angle_alpha   90.00
_cell.angle_beta   90.00
_cell.angle_gamma   90.00
#
_symmetry.space_group_name_H-M   'P 1'
#
loop_
_entity.id
_entity.type
_entity.pdbx_description
1 polymer ?
#
loop_
_entity_poly.entity_id
_entity_poly.type
_entity_poly.pdbx_seq_one_letter_code
_entity_poly.pdbx_strand_id
1 'polypeptide(L)' 'MRVCHQCGAPSNAEDRFCRSCGAALFHEGSSGNTDPLVGRTIGGTYVLQEIIGVGGMGRVYRAEQTTLGRTVAIKVIHPH' A
#
# COMPACT_ATOMS: atom_id res chain seq x y z
N MET A 1 -4.95 22.79 -8.75
CA MET A 1 -4.61 21.92 -9.89
C MET A 1 -3.32 21.19 -9.54
N ARG A 2 -3.33 19.87 -9.47
CA ARG A 2 -2.12 19.05 -9.35
C ARG A 2 -1.98 18.23 -10.63
N VAL A 3 -0.77 17.77 -10.93
CA VAL A 3 -0.49 16.84 -12.03
C VAL A 3 -0.01 15.53 -11.44
N CYS A 4 -0.53 14.43 -11.98
CA CYS A 4 -0.12 13.08 -11.59
C CYS A 4 1.38 12.89 -11.89
N HIS A 5 2.17 12.52 -10.88
CA HIS A 5 3.62 12.27 -11.05
C HIS A 5 3.92 11.06 -11.94
N GLN A 6 2.95 10.17 -12.15
CA GLN A 6 3.13 8.93 -12.89
C GLN A 6 2.72 9.03 -14.37
N CYS A 7 1.74 9.86 -14.72
CA CYS A 7 1.28 9.98 -16.12
C CYS A 7 1.08 11.42 -16.62
N GLY A 8 1.29 12.43 -15.79
CA GLY A 8 1.14 13.85 -16.16
C GLY A 8 -0.30 14.34 -16.31
N ALA A 9 -1.32 13.48 -16.14
CA ALA A 9 -2.71 13.89 -16.24
C ALA A 9 -3.08 14.93 -15.16
N PRO A 10 -3.93 15.92 -15.47
CA PRO A 10 -4.44 16.87 -14.49
C PRO A 10 -5.32 16.12 -13.48
N SER A 11 -5.25 16.53 -12.21
CA SER A 11 -6.09 15.97 -11.15
C SER A 11 -6.51 17.04 -10.16
N ASN A 12 -7.67 16.83 -9.53
CA ASN A 12 -8.21 17.74 -8.53
C ASN A 12 -7.40 17.65 -7.23
N ALA A 13 -7.46 18.71 -6.43
CA ALA A 13 -6.75 18.78 -5.15
C ALA A 13 -7.33 17.84 -4.07
N GLU A 14 -8.41 17.13 -4.38
CA GLU A 14 -9.09 16.16 -3.51
C GLU A 14 -9.08 14.74 -4.08
N ASP A 15 -8.64 14.56 -5.33
CA ASP A 15 -8.59 13.25 -5.97
C ASP A 15 -7.54 12.38 -5.27
N ARG A 16 -7.95 11.34 -4.54
CA ARG A 16 -7.02 10.42 -3.87
C ARG A 16 -6.20 9.58 -4.86
N PHE A 17 -6.77 9.31 -6.04
CA PHE A 17 -6.17 8.52 -7.11
C PHE A 17 -6.34 9.23 -8.46
N CYS A 18 -5.37 9.06 -9.35
CA CYS A 18 -5.41 9.57 -10.70
C CYS A 18 -6.47 8.83 -11.51
N ARG A 19 -7.42 9.56 -12.08
CA ARG A 19 -8.51 9.00 -12.89
C ARG A 19 -8.03 8.45 -14.24
N SER A 20 -6.83 8.81 -14.67
CA SER A 20 -6.25 8.38 -15.94
C SER A 20 -5.41 7.09 -15.80
N CYS A 21 -4.58 6.98 -14.76
CA CYS A 21 -3.66 5.84 -14.60
C CYS A 21 -3.79 5.07 -13.28
N GLY A 22 -4.60 5.54 -12.33
CA GLY A 22 -4.81 4.90 -11.04
C GLY A 22 -3.76 5.19 -9.96
N ALA A 23 -2.71 5.97 -10.26
CA ALA A 23 -1.67 6.33 -9.29
C ALA A 23 -2.23 7.12 -8.09
N ALA A 24 -1.72 6.88 -6.88
CA ALA A 24 -2.10 7.67 -5.70
C ALA A 24 -1.54 9.10 -5.80
N LEU A 25 -2.39 10.11 -5.56
CA LEU A 25 -2.03 11.53 -5.72
C LEU A 25 -1.71 12.24 -4.40
N PHE A 26 -2.01 11.61 -3.26
CA PHE A 26 -1.79 12.16 -1.93
C PHE A 26 -1.06 11.16 -1.03
N HIS A 27 0.16 11.50 -0.64
CA HIS A 27 0.89 10.85 0.44
C HIS A 27 1.43 11.94 1.39
N GLU A 28 0.52 12.66 2.04
CA GLU A 28 0.88 13.47 3.21
C GLU A 28 0.55 12.63 4.45
N GLY A 29 1.61 12.26 5.16
CA GLY A 29 1.62 11.17 6.13
C GLY A 29 0.80 11.42 7.39
N SER A 30 0.42 10.32 8.04
CA SER A 30 0.19 10.30 9.47
C SER A 30 1.34 9.55 10.14
N SER A 31 2.26 10.35 10.64
CA SER A 31 3.28 10.12 11.66
C SER A 31 3.07 8.90 12.56
N GLY A 32 4.10 8.05 12.66
CA GLY A 32 4.49 7.40 13.92
C GLY A 32 3.61 6.31 14.51
N ASN A 33 2.58 5.82 13.80
CA ASN A 33 1.86 4.62 14.24
C ASN A 33 2.24 3.46 13.31
N THR A 34 3.17 2.62 13.75
CA THR A 34 3.52 1.39 13.04
C THR A 34 2.23 0.64 12.70
N ASP A 35 2.03 0.31 11.42
CA ASP A 35 0.86 -0.43 11.01
C ASP A 35 0.74 -1.71 11.85
N PRO A 36 -0.44 -2.01 12.43
CA PRO A 36 -0.57 -3.11 13.40
C PRO A 36 -0.28 -4.49 12.80
N LEU A 37 -0.24 -4.62 11.47
CA LEU A 37 0.09 -5.87 10.79
C LEU A 37 1.58 -6.02 10.51
N VAL A 38 2.36 -4.93 10.50
CA VAL A 38 3.82 -5.02 10.37
C VAL A 38 4.41 -5.80 11.55
N GLY A 39 5.27 -6.76 11.24
CA GLY A 39 5.85 -7.72 12.18
C GLY A 39 4.97 -8.95 12.46
N ARG A 40 3.69 -8.97 12.04
CA ARG A 40 2.83 -10.14 12.24
C ARG A 40 3.15 -11.25 11.24
N THR A 41 2.93 -12.49 11.67
CA THR A 41 2.96 -13.67 10.82
C THR A 41 1.53 -14.06 10.42
N ILE A 42 1.26 -14.14 9.12
CA ILE A 42 -0.03 -14.57 8.55
C ILE A 42 0.11 -15.97 7.97
N GLY A 43 -0.88 -16.83 8.21
CA GLY A 43 -0.89 -18.20 7.69
C GLY A 43 0.30 -19.05 8.15
N GLY A 44 0.97 -18.66 9.24
CA GLY A 44 2.10 -19.38 9.84
C GLY A 44 3.45 -19.27 9.10
N THR A 45 3.53 -18.63 7.93
CA THR A 45 4.78 -18.55 7.13
C THR A 45 5.11 -17.16 6.59
N TYR A 46 4.11 -16.26 6.52
CA TYR A 46 4.32 -14.95 5.90
C TYR A 46 4.52 -13.86 6.95
N VAL A 47 5.75 -13.37 7.11
CA VAL A 47 6.07 -12.28 8.04
C VAL A 47 5.96 -10.95 7.29
N LEU A 48 5.02 -10.10 7.69
CA LEU A 48 4.83 -8.78 7.07
C LEU A 48 5.90 -7.80 7.56
N GLN A 49 6.59 -7.13 6.63
CA GLN A 49 7.76 -6.28 6.95
C GLN A 49 7.44 -4.79 6.88
N GLU A 50 6.78 -4.33 5.82
CA GLU A 50 6.46 -2.92 5.60
C GLU A 50 5.30 -2.78 4.62
N ILE A 51 4.57 -1.65 4.66
CA ILE A 51 3.58 -1.31 3.64
C ILE A 51 4.31 -0.79 2.41
N ILE A 52 4.01 -1.38 1.25
CA ILE A 52 4.53 -0.95 -0.06
C ILE A 52 3.45 -0.34 -0.95
N GLY A 53 2.17 -0.37 -0.54
CA GLY A 53 1.09 0.31 -1.26
C GLY A 53 -0.21 0.37 -0.47
N VAL A 54 -1.00 1.42 -0.71
CA VAL A 54 -2.34 1.59 -0.14
C VAL A 54 -3.30 1.94 -1.27
N GLY A 55 -4.43 1.24 -1.35
CA GLY A 55 -5.47 1.48 -2.36
C GLY A 55 -6.87 1.38 -1.76
N GLY A 56 -7.89 1.64 -2.58
CA GLY A 56 -9.29 1.65 -2.11
C GLY A 56 -9.74 0.33 -1.46
N MET A 57 -9.27 -0.80 -1.99
CA MET A 57 -9.63 -2.14 -1.49
C MET A 57 -8.79 -2.61 -0.29
N GLY A 58 -7.65 -1.97 0.01
CA GLY A 58 -6.75 -2.53 1.02
C GLY A 58 -5.33 -1.99 1.01
N ARG A 59 -4.47 -2.66 1.78
CA ARG A 59 -3.03 -2.38 1.92
C ARG A 59 -2.21 -3.52 1.32
N VAL A 60 -1.09 -3.19 0.70
CA VAL A 60 -0.13 -4.14 0.16
C VAL A 60 1.14 -4.06 1.00
N TYR A 61 1.59 -5.21 1.49
CA TYR A 61 2.78 -5.35 2.32
C TYR A 61 3.87 -6.08 1.56
N ARG A 62 5.12 -5.67 1.77
CA ARG A 62 6.26 -6.56 1.56
C ARG A 62 6.28 -7.58 2.70
N ALA A 63 6.50 -8.84 2.36
CA ALA A 63 6.57 -9.92 3.33
C ALA A 63 7.67 -10.92 2.98
N GLU A 64 8.12 -11.67 3.96
CA GLU A 64 8.97 -12.83 3.77
C GLU A 64 8.15 -14.11 3.94
N GLN A 65 8.24 -15.02 2.98
CA GLN A 65 7.74 -16.39 3.14
C GLN A 65 8.84 -17.26 3.74
N THR A 66 8.79 -17.50 5.04
CA THR A 66 9.89 -18.13 5.81
C THR A 66 10.17 -19.56 5.36
N THR A 67 9.18 -20.29 4.89
CA THR A 67 9.37 -21.67 4.40
C THR A 67 10.19 -21.75 3.11
N LEU A 68 10.24 -20.69 2.32
CA LEU A 68 10.97 -20.65 1.04
C LEU A 68 12.07 -19.57 1.00
N GLY A 69 12.19 -18.74 2.04
CA GLY A 69 13.18 -17.67 2.13
C GLY A 69 13.06 -16.61 1.03
N ARG A 70 11.86 -16.38 0.49
CA ARG A 70 11.64 -15.42 -0.61
C ARG A 70 10.79 -14.23 -0.17
N THR A 71 11.07 -13.06 -0.75
CA THR A 71 10.24 -11.87 -0.61
C THR A 71 8.99 -11.98 -1.49
N VAL A 72 7.82 -11.65 -0.93
CA VAL A 72 6.52 -11.65 -1.60
C VAL A 72 5.75 -10.36 -1.31
N ALA A 73 4.73 -10.06 -2.11
CA ALA A 73 3.76 -9.00 -1.84
C ALA A 73 2.44 -9.59 -1.36
N ILE A 74 1.89 -9.10 -0.25
CA ILE A 74 0.61 -9.56 0.32
C ILE A 74 -0.37 -8.39 0.35
N LYS A 75 -1.50 -8.54 -0.33
CA LYS A 75 -2.61 -7.58 -0.29
C LYS A 75 -3.63 -7.99 0.77
N VAL A 76 -3.78 -7.18 1.80
CA VAL A 76 -4.80 -7.34 2.85
C VAL A 76 -5.99 -6.44 2.50
N ILE A 77 -7.17 -7.05 2.40
CA ILE A 77 -8.42 -6.36 2.07
C ILE A 77 -9.00 -5.70 3.32
N HIS A 78 -9.57 -4.51 3.18
CA HIS A 78 -10.27 -3.85 4.30
C HIS A 78 -11.47 -4.70 4.75
N PRO A 79 -11.72 -4.84 6.06
CA PRO A 79 -12.96 -5.44 6.54
C PRO A 79 -14.17 -4.60 6.07
N HIS A 80 -15.25 -5.29 5.69
CA HIS A 80 -16.52 -4.68 5.28
C HIS A 80 -17.37 -4.30 6.49
#